data_AF-A0A482V1L1-F1
#
_entry.id   AF-A0A482V1L1-F1
#
_cell.length_a   1.000
_cell.length_b   1.000
_cell.length_c   1.000
_cell.angle_alpha   90.00
_cell.angle_beta   90.00
_cell.angle_gamma   90.00
#
_symmetry.space_group_name_H-M   'P 1'
#
loop_
_entity.id
_entity.type
_entity.pdbx_description
1 polymer ?
#
loop_
_entity_poly.entity_id
_entity_poly.type
_entity_poly.pdbx_seq_one_letter_code
_entity_poly.pdbx_strand_id
1 'polypeptide(L)'
;MREEGKLAFGQLPALQVDETTFLYQSAAILRFVGKFAGLYPTDDDILAAKIDALIDQEKDMFTGVSASRYRDRFGFDMLSEELVAAIRKKLNDEILPRHLAYFESFLAQSPSGWLMGGQEPTIADFVIAIRVKWLVSGANDGITVHLLDPFPGMRQLIHQFDNMPQVLAYYQAHHH
;
A
#
# COMPACT_ATOMS: atom_id res chain seq x y z
N MET A 1 12.29 6.18 -21.14
CA MET A 1 11.54 5.02 -20.58
C MET A 1 10.33 4.60 -21.42
N ARG A 2 9.24 5.41 -21.51
CA ARG A 2 8.03 5.04 -22.28
C ARG A 2 8.27 4.99 -23.79
N GLU A 3 9.00 5.96 -24.33
CA GLU A 3 9.36 6.03 -25.76
C GLU A 3 10.48 5.06 -26.16
N GLU A 4 11.21 4.51 -25.19
CA GLU A 4 12.30 3.54 -25.41
C GLU A 4 11.81 2.09 -25.37
N GLY A 5 10.51 1.82 -25.26
CA GLY A 5 9.96 0.47 -25.18
C GLY A 5 10.28 -0.30 -23.88
N LYS A 6 10.87 0.36 -22.88
CA LYS A 6 11.34 -0.25 -21.62
C LYS A 6 10.24 -0.47 -20.56
N LEU A 7 8.98 -0.23 -20.91
CA LEU A 7 7.83 -0.44 -20.01
C LEU A 7 6.91 -1.49 -20.62
N ALA A 8 7.01 -2.73 -20.17
CA ALA A 8 6.25 -3.86 -20.72
C ALA A 8 4.72 -3.62 -20.74
N PHE A 9 4.20 -2.87 -19.77
CA PHE A 9 2.77 -2.54 -19.67
C PHE A 9 2.46 -1.06 -19.90
N GLY A 10 3.42 -0.28 -20.41
CA GLY A 10 3.29 1.17 -20.57
C GLY A 10 3.09 1.94 -19.25
N GLN A 11 3.39 1.30 -18.11
CA GLN A 11 3.13 1.80 -16.76
C GLN A 11 4.39 1.75 -15.90
N LEU A 12 4.50 2.69 -14.98
CA LEU A 12 5.45 2.66 -13.86
C LEU A 12 4.75 2.07 -12.61
N PRO A 13 5.52 1.52 -11.64
CA PRO A 13 6.99 1.45 -11.60
C PRO A 13 7.59 0.34 -12.48
N ALA A 14 8.85 0.54 -12.85
CA ALA A 14 9.73 -0.47 -13.45
C ALA A 14 11.10 -0.42 -12.73
N LEU A 15 11.66 -1.58 -12.39
CA LEU A 15 12.97 -1.72 -11.76
C LEU A 15 13.92 -2.38 -12.74
N GLN A 16 15.02 -1.70 -13.08
CA GLN A 16 16.11 -2.29 -13.83
C GLN A 16 17.05 -3.03 -12.87
N VAL A 17 17.22 -4.34 -13.06
CA VAL A 17 18.07 -5.17 -12.16
C VAL A 17 19.44 -5.49 -12.76
N ASP A 18 19.59 -5.34 -14.08
CA ASP A 18 20.86 -5.37 -14.81
C ASP A 18 20.75 -4.53 -16.09
N GLU A 19 21.76 -4.55 -16.97
CA GLU A 19 21.80 -3.74 -18.20
C GLU A 19 20.57 -3.95 -19.12
N THR A 20 19.93 -5.12 -19.07
CA THR A 20 18.88 -5.54 -20.00
C THR A 20 17.57 -5.97 -19.34
N THR A 21 17.60 -6.35 -18.06
CA THR A 21 16.47 -6.96 -17.37
C THR A 21 15.69 -5.91 -16.57
N PHE A 22 14.38 -5.85 -16.84
CA PHE A 22 13.43 -5.01 -16.13
C PHE A 22 12.35 -5.86 -15.45
N LEU A 23 12.06 -5.52 -14.21
CA LEU A 23 10.92 -6.00 -13.44
C LEU A 23 9.83 -4.93 -13.43
N TYR A 24 8.58 -5.37 -13.39
CA TYR A 24 7.40 -4.51 -13.49
C TYR A 24 6.40 -4.87 -12.41
N GLN A 25 5.40 -4.01 -12.19
CA GLN A 25 4.38 -4.12 -11.14
C GLN A 25 4.96 -3.93 -9.74
N SER A 26 4.40 -2.97 -9.00
CA SER A 26 4.89 -2.58 -7.66
C SER A 26 5.01 -3.78 -6.70
N ALA A 27 3.98 -4.62 -6.62
CA ALA A 27 3.99 -5.78 -5.72
C ALA A 27 5.01 -6.86 -6.12
N ALA A 28 5.26 -7.06 -7.42
CA ALA A 28 6.26 -8.03 -7.88
C ALA A 28 7.69 -7.53 -7.62
N ILE A 29 7.94 -6.24 -7.91
CA ILE A 29 9.21 -5.58 -7.59
C ILE A 29 9.46 -5.63 -6.07
N LEU A 30 8.44 -5.35 -5.26
CA LEU A 30 8.55 -5.36 -3.81
C LEU A 30 8.89 -6.76 -3.27
N ARG A 31 8.27 -7.82 -3.77
CA ARG A 31 8.62 -9.20 -3.40
C ARG A 31 10.06 -9.53 -3.77
N PHE A 32 10.49 -9.12 -4.97
CA PHE A 32 11.87 -9.33 -5.41
C PHE A 32 12.87 -8.66 -4.47
N VAL A 33 12.71 -7.36 -4.20
CA VAL A 33 13.60 -6.61 -3.30
C VAL A 33 13.49 -7.11 -1.86
N GLY A 34 12.28 -7.45 -1.41
CA GLY A 34 12.00 -7.97 -0.07
C GLY A 34 12.77 -9.24 0.25
N LYS A 35 12.97 -10.12 -0.74
CA LYS A 35 13.81 -11.33 -0.57
C LYS A 35 15.26 -10.98 -0.26
N PHE A 36 15.86 -10.03 -0.98
CA PHE A 36 17.25 -9.59 -0.73
C PHE A 36 17.39 -8.83 0.60
N ALA A 37 16.34 -8.13 1.01
CA ALA A 37 16.32 -7.36 2.25
C ALA A 37 15.97 -8.20 3.50
N GLY A 38 15.63 -9.48 3.36
CA GLY A 38 15.16 -10.32 4.47
C GLY A 38 13.78 -9.94 5.00
N LEU A 39 12.98 -9.20 4.23
CA LEU A 39 11.62 -8.74 4.58
C LEU A 39 10.51 -9.63 3.97
N TYR A 40 10.91 -10.69 3.29
CA TYR A 40 10.02 -11.68 2.67
C TYR A 40 10.63 -13.08 2.81
N PRO A 41 9.87 -14.08 3.28
CA PRO A 41 10.39 -15.42 3.52
C PRO A 41 10.79 -16.13 2.23
N THR A 42 11.86 -16.91 2.27
CA THR A 42 12.36 -17.71 1.12
C THR A 42 12.27 -19.22 1.36
N ASP A 43 11.95 -19.63 2.58
CA ASP A 43 11.92 -21.00 3.06
C ASP A 43 10.57 -21.38 3.73
N ASP A 44 9.64 -20.43 3.82
CA ASP A 44 8.27 -20.64 4.31
C ASP A 44 7.25 -20.09 3.31
N ASP A 45 6.79 -20.98 2.42
CA ASP A 45 5.80 -20.67 1.38
C ASP A 45 4.43 -20.25 1.96
N ILE A 46 4.07 -20.74 3.15
CA ILE A 46 2.80 -20.42 3.80
C ILE A 46 2.84 -19.00 4.34
N LEU A 47 3.94 -18.61 5.01
CA LEU A 47 4.14 -17.25 5.47
C LEU A 47 4.20 -16.27 4.29
N ALA A 48 4.91 -16.63 3.21
CA ALA A 48 4.93 -15.89 1.95
C ALA A 48 3.50 -15.63 1.42
N ALA A 49 2.68 -16.67 1.31
CA ALA A 49 1.31 -16.54 0.82
C ALA A 49 0.43 -15.65 1.72
N LYS A 50 0.64 -15.69 3.04
CA LYS A 50 -0.08 -14.81 3.99
C LYS A 50 0.31 -13.33 3.82
N ILE A 51 1.60 -13.05 3.64
CA ILE A 51 2.10 -11.71 3.34
C ILE A 51 1.51 -11.20 2.02
N ASP A 52 1.49 -12.07 1.00
CA ASP A 52 0.93 -11.74 -0.31
C ASP A 52 -0.56 -11.43 -0.25
N ALA A 53 -1.32 -12.17 0.55
CA ALA A 53 -2.73 -11.91 0.76
C ALA A 53 -2.98 -10.52 1.37
N LEU A 54 -2.12 -10.05 2.31
CA LEU A 54 -2.24 -8.70 2.86
C LEU A 54 -1.93 -7.61 1.82
N ILE A 55 -0.94 -7.84 0.95
CA ILE A 55 -0.61 -6.91 -0.14
C ILE A 55 -1.75 -6.85 -1.17
N ASP A 56 -2.34 -7.99 -1.52
CA ASP A 56 -3.47 -7.99 -2.45
C ASP A 56 -4.74 -7.42 -1.80
N GLN A 57 -4.92 -7.59 -0.48
CA GLN A 57 -5.99 -6.92 0.27
C GLN A 57 -5.83 -5.39 0.28
N GLU A 58 -4.60 -4.86 0.26
CA GLU A 58 -4.35 -3.42 0.07
C GLU A 58 -4.83 -2.96 -1.31
N LYS A 59 -4.54 -3.73 -2.37
CA LYS A 59 -5.02 -3.39 -3.72
C LYS A 59 -6.54 -3.35 -3.79
N ASP A 60 -7.21 -4.32 -3.16
CA ASP A 60 -8.66 -4.34 -3.08
C ASP A 60 -9.20 -3.09 -2.37
N MET A 61 -8.60 -2.70 -1.25
CA MET A 61 -8.98 -1.49 -0.52
C MET A 61 -8.83 -0.22 -1.38
N PHE A 62 -7.75 -0.12 -2.16
CA PHE A 62 -7.44 1.08 -2.95
C PHE A 62 -8.03 1.09 -4.37
N THR A 63 -8.66 0.00 -4.82
CA THR A 63 -9.22 -0.09 -6.17
C THR A 63 -10.26 1.00 -6.42
N GLY A 64 -11.19 1.21 -5.49
CA GLY A 64 -12.21 2.27 -5.62
C GLY A 64 -11.62 3.69 -5.60
N VAL A 65 -10.60 3.93 -4.76
CA VAL A 65 -9.89 5.21 -4.71
C VAL A 65 -9.17 5.47 -6.03
N SER A 66 -8.53 4.44 -6.59
CA SER A 66 -7.80 4.53 -7.87
C SER A 66 -8.73 4.73 -9.05
N ALA A 67 -9.84 3.97 -9.11
CA ALA A 67 -10.83 4.07 -10.16
C ALA A 67 -11.57 5.42 -10.14
N SER A 68 -11.86 5.99 -8.97
CA SER A 68 -12.49 7.32 -8.88
C SER A 68 -11.51 8.48 -9.13
N ARG A 69 -10.21 8.30 -8.87
CA ARG A 69 -9.16 9.31 -9.13
C ARG A 69 -8.70 9.33 -10.58
N TYR A 70 -8.49 8.15 -11.18
CA TYR A 70 -7.96 7.97 -12.53
C TYR A 70 -9.03 7.35 -13.45
N ARG A 71 -10.23 7.91 -13.42
CA ARG A 71 -11.43 7.31 -14.01
C ARG A 71 -11.30 7.00 -15.50
N ASP A 72 -10.61 7.84 -16.25
CA ASP A 72 -10.26 7.63 -17.66
C ASP A 72 -9.48 6.33 -17.89
N ARG A 73 -8.47 6.06 -17.06
CA ARG A 73 -7.66 4.83 -17.13
C ARG A 73 -8.47 3.56 -16.89
N PHE A 74 -9.57 3.66 -16.14
CA PHE A 74 -10.44 2.53 -15.80
C PHE A 74 -11.72 2.48 -16.65
N GLY A 75 -11.86 3.35 -17.66
CA GLY A 75 -13.04 3.38 -18.54
C GLY A 75 -14.29 3.95 -17.88
N PHE A 76 -14.11 4.87 -16.93
CA PHE A 76 -15.16 5.57 -16.18
C PHE A 76 -15.15 7.09 -16.44
N ASP A 77 -14.62 7.52 -17.59
CA ASP A 77 -14.54 8.93 -18.00
C ASP A 77 -15.91 9.61 -18.14
N MET A 78 -16.97 8.84 -18.31
CA MET A 78 -18.35 9.34 -18.40
C MET A 78 -18.97 9.76 -17.05
N LEU A 79 -18.31 9.48 -15.93
CA LEU A 79 -18.84 9.86 -14.61
C LEU A 79 -18.73 11.36 -14.38
N SER A 80 -19.82 12.00 -13.96
CA SER A 80 -19.82 13.40 -13.53
C SER A 80 -19.05 13.58 -12.21
N GLU A 81 -18.60 14.81 -11.93
CA GLU A 81 -17.94 15.13 -10.66
C GLU A 81 -18.87 14.88 -9.45
N GLU A 82 -20.17 15.11 -9.61
CA GLU A 82 -21.17 14.82 -8.56
C GLU A 82 -21.23 13.32 -8.24
N LEU A 83 -21.25 12.46 -9.26
CA LEU A 83 -21.22 11.01 -9.06
C LEU A 83 -19.89 10.56 -8.44
N VAL A 84 -18.76 11.15 -8.86
CA VAL A 84 -17.46 10.87 -8.26
C VAL A 84 -17.43 11.26 -6.79
N ALA A 85 -17.97 12.42 -6.42
CA ALA A 85 -18.09 12.84 -5.03
C ALA A 85 -18.96 11.88 -4.20
N ALA A 86 -20.08 11.43 -4.75
CA ALA A 86 -20.95 10.43 -4.10
C ALA A 86 -20.23 9.08 -3.91
N ILE A 87 -19.47 8.62 -4.92
CA ILE A 87 -18.63 7.41 -4.81
C ILE A 87 -17.60 7.57 -3.71
N ARG A 88 -16.86 8.69 -3.69
CA ARG A 88 -15.82 8.93 -2.67
C ARG A 88 -16.39 9.03 -1.26
N LYS A 89 -17.57 9.63 -1.09
CA LYS A 89 -18.30 9.61 0.18
C LYS A 89 -18.60 8.19 0.63
N LYS A 90 -19.12 7.33 -0.25
CA LYS A 90 -19.36 5.92 0.07
C LYS A 90 -18.08 5.15 0.38
N LEU A 91 -16.98 5.44 -0.34
CA LEU A 91 -15.67 4.88 -0.02
C LEU A 91 -15.24 5.25 1.40
N ASN A 92 -15.35 6.52 1.77
CA ASN A 92 -14.99 7.04 3.08
C ASN A 92 -15.85 6.45 4.21
N ASP A 93 -17.17 6.41 4.02
CA ASP A 93 -18.10 6.11 5.12
C ASP A 93 -18.28 4.61 5.36
N GLU A 94 -18.14 3.78 4.31
CA GLU A 94 -18.51 2.36 4.37
C GLU A 94 -17.37 1.43 3.94
N ILE A 95 -16.76 1.70 2.79
CA ILE A 95 -15.89 0.71 2.14
C ILE A 95 -14.50 0.67 2.77
N LEU A 96 -13.84 1.82 2.90
CA LEU A 96 -12.50 1.91 3.49
C LEU A 96 -12.49 1.48 4.97
N PRO A 97 -13.45 1.88 5.84
CA PRO A 97 -13.51 1.39 7.21
C PRO A 97 -13.61 -0.14 7.29
N ARG A 98 -14.37 -0.78 6.40
CA ARG A 98 -14.46 -2.25 6.35
C ARG A 98 -13.13 -2.91 6.03
N HIS A 99 -12.37 -2.38 5.07
CA HIS A 99 -11.04 -2.91 4.75
C HIS A 99 -10.03 -2.65 5.87
N LEU A 100 -10.05 -1.46 6.47
CA LEU A 100 -9.21 -1.11 7.62
C LEU A 100 -9.49 -2.03 8.81
N ALA A 101 -10.75 -2.42 9.04
CA ALA A 101 -11.12 -3.37 10.08
C ALA A 101 -10.46 -4.75 9.91
N TYR A 102 -10.20 -5.19 8.67
CA TYR A 102 -9.45 -6.43 8.44
C TYR A 102 -8.02 -6.29 8.94
N PHE A 103 -7.28 -5.26 8.52
CA PHE A 103 -5.91 -5.04 9.01
C PHE A 103 -5.85 -4.83 10.52
N GLU A 104 -6.80 -4.08 11.08
CA GLU A 104 -6.93 -3.90 12.53
C GLU A 104 -7.09 -5.24 13.25
N SER A 105 -7.84 -6.20 12.68
CA SER A 105 -8.00 -7.52 13.29
C SER A 105 -6.71 -8.36 13.30
N PHE A 106 -5.82 -8.18 12.31
CA PHE A 106 -4.47 -8.78 12.33
C PHE A 106 -3.60 -8.13 13.41
N LEU A 107 -3.64 -6.80 13.50
CA LEU A 107 -2.84 -6.02 14.47
C LEU A 107 -3.30 -6.28 15.92
N ALA A 108 -4.59 -6.47 16.16
CA ALA A 108 -5.13 -6.82 17.47
C ALA A 108 -4.61 -8.17 18.00
N GLN A 109 -4.21 -9.07 17.10
CA GLN A 109 -3.63 -10.38 17.43
C GLN A 109 -2.11 -10.38 17.38
N SER A 110 -1.49 -9.26 17.01
CA SER A 110 -0.05 -9.14 16.84
C SER A 110 0.64 -8.79 18.16
N PRO A 111 1.55 -9.64 18.67
CA PRO A 111 2.32 -9.32 19.88
C PRO A 111 3.38 -8.23 19.63
N SER A 112 3.77 -7.99 18.39
CA SER A 112 4.84 -7.06 18.00
C SER A 112 4.34 -5.76 17.38
N GLY A 113 3.05 -5.66 17.07
CA GLY A 113 2.48 -4.54 16.33
C GLY A 113 2.69 -4.60 14.81
N TRP A 114 3.38 -5.63 14.29
CA TRP A 114 3.47 -5.91 12.85
C TRP A 114 2.34 -6.82 12.38
N LEU A 115 1.88 -6.69 11.14
CA LEU A 115 0.71 -7.39 10.61
C LEU A 115 0.83 -8.92 10.67
N MET A 116 2.03 -9.46 10.46
CA MET A 116 2.29 -10.90 10.57
C MET A 116 2.63 -11.37 11.98
N GLY A 117 2.75 -10.46 12.96
CA GLY A 117 3.04 -10.79 14.36
C GLY A 117 4.47 -11.25 14.64
N GLY A 118 5.36 -11.24 13.63
CA GLY A 118 6.79 -11.53 13.80
C GLY A 118 7.53 -10.40 14.53
N GLN A 119 8.76 -10.66 14.99
CA GLN A 119 9.57 -9.63 15.66
C GLN A 119 9.97 -8.47 14.73
N GLU A 120 10.16 -8.78 13.45
CA GLU A 120 10.55 -7.84 12.41
C GLU A 120 9.38 -7.59 11.44
N PRO A 121 9.32 -6.41 10.79
CA PRO A 121 8.32 -6.14 9.78
C PRO A 121 8.55 -6.99 8.52
N THR A 122 7.49 -7.15 7.74
CA THR A 122 7.52 -7.74 6.40
C THR A 122 7.23 -6.67 5.35
N ILE A 123 7.39 -7.00 4.08
CA ILE A 123 6.99 -6.10 2.98
C ILE A 123 5.52 -5.63 3.05
N ALA A 124 4.62 -6.38 3.70
CA ALA A 124 3.22 -5.96 3.87
C ALA A 124 3.09 -4.73 4.78
N ASP A 125 3.87 -4.68 5.86
CA ASP A 125 3.88 -3.56 6.81
C ASP A 125 4.30 -2.25 6.13
N PHE A 126 5.33 -2.33 5.27
CA PHE A 126 5.81 -1.18 4.48
C PHE A 126 4.74 -0.64 3.53
N VAL A 127 4.10 -1.53 2.75
CA VAL A 127 3.05 -1.11 1.80
C VAL A 127 1.88 -0.49 2.53
N ILE A 128 1.36 -1.17 3.55
CA ILE A 128 0.15 -0.75 4.22
C ILE A 128 0.37 0.54 5.00
N ALA A 129 1.49 0.68 5.74
CA ALA A 129 1.79 1.90 6.47
C ALA A 129 1.89 3.12 5.54
N ILE A 130 2.65 3.02 4.45
CA ILE A 130 2.83 4.13 3.49
C ILE A 130 1.52 4.47 2.78
N ARG A 131 0.79 3.46 2.31
CA ARG A 131 -0.43 3.66 1.53
C ARG A 131 -1.54 4.26 2.38
N VAL A 132 -1.71 3.78 3.61
CA VAL A 132 -2.69 4.31 4.55
C VAL A 132 -2.31 5.72 5.02
N LYS A 133 -1.02 5.98 5.30
CA LYS A 133 -0.54 7.34 5.60
C LYS A 133 -0.85 8.32 4.47
N TRP A 134 -0.63 7.92 3.21
CA TRP A 134 -1.04 8.73 2.05
C TRP A 134 -2.56 8.92 1.99
N LEU A 135 -3.35 7.86 2.22
CA LEU A 135 -4.82 7.92 2.18
C LEU A 135 -5.37 9.01 3.10
N VAL A 136 -4.85 9.13 4.31
CA VAL A 136 -5.31 10.11 5.32
C VAL A 136 -4.48 11.40 5.38
N SER A 137 -3.60 11.64 4.41
CA SER A 137 -2.74 12.84 4.36
C SER A 137 -3.47 14.16 4.11
N GLY A 138 -4.76 14.11 3.78
CA GLY A 138 -5.54 15.27 3.31
C GLY A 138 -5.44 15.52 1.80
N ALA A 139 -4.60 14.77 1.08
CA ALA A 139 -4.46 14.88 -0.37
C ALA A 139 -5.51 14.08 -1.19
N ASN A 140 -6.53 13.52 -0.53
CA ASN A 140 -7.55 12.67 -1.13
C ASN A 140 -8.94 13.28 -0.94
N ASP A 141 -9.43 14.06 -1.92
CA ASP A 141 -10.74 14.72 -1.78
C ASP A 141 -11.84 13.70 -1.49
N GLY A 142 -12.73 14.04 -0.56
CA GLY A 142 -13.81 13.15 -0.13
C GLY A 142 -13.39 12.03 0.83
N ILE A 143 -12.11 11.89 1.15
CA ILE A 143 -11.61 11.00 2.20
C ILE A 143 -11.16 11.83 3.42
N THR A 144 -11.66 11.50 4.60
CA THR A 144 -11.34 12.23 5.83
C THR A 144 -9.95 11.90 6.36
N VAL A 145 -9.25 12.89 6.90
CA VAL A 145 -7.98 12.70 7.64
C VAL A 145 -8.19 11.92 8.95
N HIS A 146 -9.43 11.87 9.44
CA HIS A 146 -9.84 11.18 10.66
C HIS A 146 -10.22 9.71 10.43
N LEU A 147 -9.99 9.16 9.23
CA LEU A 147 -10.44 7.81 8.86
C LEU A 147 -9.87 6.73 9.78
N LEU A 148 -8.69 6.97 10.37
CA LEU A 148 -8.03 6.04 11.29
C LEU A 148 -8.44 6.18 12.75
N ASP A 149 -9.34 7.10 13.09
CA ASP A 149 -9.72 7.33 14.49
C ASP A 149 -10.24 6.08 15.21
N PRO A 150 -11.05 5.22 14.54
CA PRO A 150 -11.51 3.95 15.09
C PRO A 150 -10.47 2.80 15.09
N PHE A 151 -9.28 2.99 14.50
CA PHE A 151 -8.31 1.93 14.21
C PHE A 151 -6.97 2.18 14.92
N PRO A 152 -6.90 1.98 16.25
CA PRO A 152 -5.69 2.24 17.04
C PRO A 152 -4.49 1.38 16.61
N GLY A 153 -4.70 0.11 16.26
CA GLY A 153 -3.64 -0.77 15.76
C GLY A 153 -3.01 -0.21 14.48
N MET A 154 -3.84 0.22 13.52
CA MET A 154 -3.35 0.85 12.28
C MET A 154 -2.53 2.12 12.53
N ARG A 155 -2.96 2.97 13.49
CA ARG A 155 -2.18 4.16 13.87
C ARG A 155 -0.85 3.77 14.52
N GLN A 156 -0.85 2.74 15.36
CA GLN A 156 0.37 2.22 15.97
C GLN A 156 1.32 1.63 14.93
N LEU A 157 0.82 0.90 13.94
CA LEU A 157 1.63 0.37 12.83
C LEU A 157 2.35 1.50 12.08
N ILE A 158 1.63 2.57 11.72
CA ILE A 158 2.22 3.74 11.04
C ILE A 158 3.26 4.42 11.93
N HIS A 159 2.95 4.62 13.21
CA HIS A 159 3.89 5.21 14.15
C HIS A 159 5.16 4.35 14.30
N GLN A 160 5.02 3.04 14.42
CA GLN A 160 6.14 2.11 14.54
C GLN A 160 7.01 2.11 13.27
N PHE A 161 6.38 2.10 12.10
CA PHE A 161 7.05 2.22 10.80
C PHE A 161 7.85 3.53 10.69
N ASP A 162 7.23 4.68 10.98
CA ASP A 162 7.86 6.00 10.86
C ASP A 162 9.04 6.18 11.84
N ASN A 163 9.07 5.43 12.94
CA ASN A 163 10.15 5.48 13.93
C ASN A 163 11.23 4.39 13.74
N MET A 164 11.14 3.57 12.68
CA MET A 164 12.24 2.66 12.35
C MET A 164 13.51 3.47 12.03
N PRO A 165 14.67 3.14 12.63
CA PRO A 165 15.92 3.88 12.38
C PRO A 165 16.28 3.98 10.89
N GLN A 166 16.01 2.92 10.13
CA GLN A 166 16.24 2.85 8.69
C GLN A 166 15.32 3.81 7.90
N VAL A 167 14.06 3.93 8.32
CA VAL A 167 13.06 4.83 7.71
C VAL A 167 13.39 6.27 8.02
N LEU A 168 13.74 6.58 9.26
CA LEU A 168 14.21 7.91 9.68
C LEU A 168 15.46 8.34 8.90
N ALA A 169 16.46 7.45 8.81
CA ALA A 169 17.67 7.71 8.05
C ALA A 169 17.38 7.95 6.56
N TYR A 170 16.46 7.18 5.96
CA TYR A 170 16.04 7.38 4.58
C TYR A 170 15.43 8.77 4.36
N TYR A 171 14.47 9.19 5.20
CA TYR A 171 13.82 10.49 5.08
C TYR A 171 14.74 11.67 5.42
N GLN A 172 15.74 11.49 6.29
CA GLN A 172 16.76 12.52 6.53
C GLN A 172 17.69 12.71 5.32
N ALA A 173 18.04 11.62 4.62
CA ALA A 173 18.92 11.66 3.46
C ALA A 173 18.21 12.11 2.17
N HIS A 174 16.89 11.91 2.09
CA HIS A 174 16.08 12.22 0.91
C HIS A 174 15.01 13.23 1.29
N HIS A 175 15.32 14.52 1.14
CA HIS A 175 14.35 15.59 1.28
C HIS A 175 13.21 15.38 0.27
N HIS A 176 12.00 15.14 0.77
CA HIS A 176 10.75 15.11 0.00
C HIS A 176 9.97 16.39 0.21
#